data_AF-A0A7C8MPG6-F1
#
_entry.id   AF-A0A7C8MPG6-F1
#
_cell.length_a   1.000
_cell.length_b   1.000
_cell.length_c   1.000
_cell.angle_alpha   90.00
_cell.angle_beta   90.00
_cell.angle_gamma   90.00
#
_symmetry.space_group_name_H-M   'P 1'
#
loop_
_entity.id
_entity.type
_entity.pdbx_description
1 polymer ?
#
loop_
_entity_poly.entity_id
_entity_poly.type
_entity_poly.pdbx_seq_one_letter_code
_entity_poly.pdbx_strand_id
1 'polypeptide(L)'
;MAILRDLPGVQVTVQVAGKDAKEYDADEEGEQPLAGDPACPTVTKYIESIDDARFAIKVTASSDYEWGYRNHALAAEVKIDGNRISSKRISAPGEFTMDGKKAFCEQSQNWKKYKLTFSSVSTIEDNHPERLERDLEAVKQLGLIRVTIERWIVIPQSAPRPRSRSVHKARKFEFLEKSMKGKAISHGTSWVNHHPFFFRDNTTTNKKNPVQTIT
;
A
#
# COMPACT_ATOMS: atom_id res chain seq x y z
N MET A 1 6.43 -9.66 -13.55
CA MET A 1 5.27 -8.78 -13.33
C MET A 1 4.08 -9.64 -12.97
N ALA A 2 3.32 -9.24 -11.95
CA ALA A 2 2.15 -9.98 -11.51
C ALA A 2 0.97 -9.64 -12.43
N ILE A 3 0.55 -10.63 -13.21
CA ILE A 3 -0.61 -10.56 -14.11
C ILE A 3 -1.59 -11.60 -13.66
N LEU A 4 -2.83 -11.18 -13.43
CA LEU A 4 -3.92 -12.10 -13.13
C LEU A 4 -4.62 -12.45 -14.44
N ARG A 5 -4.64 -13.73 -14.81
CA ARG A 5 -5.24 -14.19 -16.09
C ARG A 5 -6.72 -13.80 -16.19
N ASP A 6 -7.42 -13.82 -15.06
CA ASP A 6 -8.84 -13.48 -14.95
C ASP A 6 -9.12 -11.97 -14.94
N LEU A 7 -8.06 -11.14 -14.96
CA LEU A 7 -8.15 -9.69 -15.06
C LEU A 7 -7.24 -9.15 -16.17
N PRO A 8 -7.54 -9.48 -17.45
CA PRO A 8 -6.71 -9.09 -18.58
C PRO A 8 -6.64 -7.56 -18.69
N GLY A 9 -5.45 -7.03 -19.04
CA GLY A 9 -5.24 -5.60 -19.18
C GLY A 9 -4.93 -4.86 -17.87
N VAL A 10 -4.84 -5.56 -16.73
CA VAL A 10 -4.35 -5.00 -15.46
C VAL A 10 -3.07 -5.71 -15.04
N GLN A 11 -2.07 -4.92 -14.66
CA GLN A 11 -0.77 -5.40 -14.20
C GLN A 11 -0.39 -4.72 -12.90
N VAL A 12 0.24 -5.48 -12.01
CA VAL A 12 0.89 -4.97 -10.81
C VAL A 12 2.39 -5.24 -10.91
N THR A 13 3.20 -4.27 -10.49
CA THR A 13 4.66 -4.40 -10.44
C THR A 13 5.17 -3.66 -9.22
N VAL A 14 6.14 -4.24 -8.51
CA VAL A 14 6.87 -3.53 -7.46
C VAL A 14 8.11 -2.91 -8.07
N GLN A 15 8.36 -1.64 -7.78
CA GLN A 15 9.58 -0.95 -8.14
C GLN A 15 10.48 -0.84 -6.92
N VAL A 16 11.72 -1.30 -7.02
CA VAL A 16 12.73 -1.18 -5.95
C VAL A 16 13.86 -0.29 -6.46
N ALA A 17 14.25 0.70 -5.66
CA ALA A 17 15.23 1.72 -6.03
C ALA A 17 14.90 2.42 -7.38
N GLY A 18 13.61 2.58 -7.68
CA GLY A 18 13.12 3.24 -8.90
C GLY A 18 13.15 2.39 -10.17
N LYS A 19 13.47 1.09 -10.07
CA LYS A 19 13.44 0.14 -11.20
C LYS A 19 12.42 -0.95 -10.94
N ASP A 20 11.79 -1.47 -11.99
CA ASP A 20 10.89 -2.62 -11.88
C ASP A 20 11.67 -3.81 -11.30
N ALA A 21 11.17 -4.39 -10.21
CA ALA A 21 11.82 -5.49 -9.52
C ALA A 21 11.75 -6.76 -10.35
N LYS A 22 12.81 -7.57 -10.26
CA LYS A 22 12.76 -8.93 -10.78
C LYS A 22 11.82 -9.76 -9.88
N GLU A 23 10.87 -10.43 -10.51
CA GLU A 23 9.91 -11.27 -9.83
C GLU A 23 10.22 -12.76 -10.05
N TYR A 24 10.00 -13.55 -9.02
CA TYR A 24 10.17 -14.99 -9.01
C TYR A 24 8.82 -15.67 -8.72
N ASP A 25 8.58 -16.81 -9.37
CA ASP A 25 7.40 -17.63 -9.10
C ASP A 25 7.48 -18.24 -7.69
N ALA A 26 6.32 -18.43 -7.07
CA ALA A 26 6.19 -19.25 -5.87
C ALA A 26 6.27 -20.71 -6.28
N ASP A 27 7.19 -21.48 -5.71
CA ASP A 27 7.27 -22.93 -5.96
C ASP A 27 6.03 -23.63 -5.38
N GLU A 28 5.39 -24.50 -6.17
CA GLU A 28 4.09 -25.13 -5.83
C GLU A 28 4.13 -25.98 -4.55
N GLU A 29 5.31 -26.43 -4.11
CA GLU A 29 5.46 -27.43 -3.03
C GLU A 29 5.54 -26.84 -1.61
N GLY A 30 5.66 -25.53 -1.45
CA GLY A 30 6.03 -24.91 -0.17
C GLY A 30 4.97 -24.04 0.52
N GLU A 31 3.90 -23.64 -0.18
CA GLU A 31 3.06 -22.54 0.29
C GLU A 31 1.66 -22.97 0.73
N GLN A 32 1.35 -22.69 2.00
CA GLN A 32 -0.03 -22.55 2.42
C GLN A 32 -0.64 -21.34 1.70
N PRO A 33 -1.85 -21.45 1.12
CA PRO A 33 -2.51 -20.32 0.49
C PRO A 33 -2.49 -19.12 1.42
N LEU A 34 -1.86 -18.01 0.98
CA LEU A 34 -1.96 -16.74 1.69
C LEU A 34 -3.44 -16.47 1.88
N ALA A 35 -3.91 -16.49 3.14
CA ALA A 35 -5.33 -16.40 3.50
C ALA A 35 -6.05 -15.36 2.61
N GLY A 36 -6.71 -15.90 1.60
CA GLY A 36 -7.32 -15.24 0.49
C GLY A 36 -8.58 -16.03 0.18
N ASP A 37 -9.61 -15.32 -0.24
CA ASP A 37 -10.86 -15.97 -0.60
C ASP A 37 -10.57 -16.95 -1.76
N PRO A 38 -10.86 -18.27 -1.63
CA PRO A 38 -10.65 -19.21 -2.72
C PRO A 38 -11.44 -18.85 -3.98
N ALA A 39 -12.47 -17.99 -3.87
CA ALA A 39 -13.21 -17.44 -5.01
C ALA A 39 -12.51 -16.24 -5.67
N CYS A 40 -11.43 -15.69 -5.08
CA CYS A 40 -10.69 -14.55 -5.62
C CYS A 40 -9.37 -15.04 -6.26
N PRO A 41 -9.27 -14.99 -7.60
CA PRO A 41 -8.05 -15.40 -8.27
C PRO A 41 -6.85 -14.62 -7.74
N THR A 42 -5.80 -15.35 -7.37
CA THR A 42 -4.62 -14.79 -6.71
C THR A 42 -3.37 -15.23 -7.45
N VAL A 43 -2.42 -14.31 -7.60
CA VAL A 43 -1.07 -14.60 -8.10
C VAL A 43 -0.06 -14.16 -7.05
N THR A 44 0.83 -15.06 -6.67
CA THR A 44 1.92 -14.79 -5.72
C THR A 44 3.23 -14.71 -6.48
N LYS A 45 4.04 -13.70 -6.14
CA LYS A 45 5.38 -13.49 -6.69
C LYS A 45 6.31 -13.04 -5.58
N TYR A 46 7.56 -13.47 -5.64
CA TYR A 46 8.62 -12.98 -4.77
C TYR A 46 9.45 -11.91 -5.46
N ILE A 47 9.93 -10.96 -4.67
CA ILE A 47 10.90 -9.95 -5.09
C ILE A 47 12.04 -9.94 -4.08
N GLU A 48 13.21 -9.52 -4.53
CA GLU A 48 14.34 -9.29 -3.65
C GLU A 48 14.16 -7.95 -2.90
N SER A 49 14.22 -8.00 -1.58
CA SER A 49 14.28 -6.82 -0.72
C SER A 49 15.73 -6.35 -0.57
N ILE A 50 15.96 -5.04 -0.67
CA ILE A 50 17.28 -4.43 -0.48
C ILE A 50 17.19 -3.50 0.73
N ASP A 51 18.10 -3.67 1.69
CA ASP A 51 18.17 -2.86 2.92
C ASP A 51 18.09 -1.36 2.60
N ASP A 52 17.22 -0.66 3.33
CA ASP A 52 16.94 0.78 3.21
C ASP A 52 16.48 1.27 1.83
N ALA A 53 16.31 0.37 0.85
CA ALA A 53 15.88 0.76 -0.48
C ALA A 53 14.42 1.19 -0.46
N ARG A 54 14.15 2.30 -1.15
CA ARG A 54 12.78 2.75 -1.41
C ARG A 54 12.12 1.83 -2.40
N PHE A 55 10.83 1.59 -2.19
CA PHE A 55 10.03 0.87 -3.16
C PHE A 55 8.67 1.52 -3.40
N ALA A 56 8.01 1.14 -4.49
CA ALA A 56 6.69 1.61 -4.87
C ALA A 56 5.90 0.50 -5.56
N ILE A 57 4.57 0.58 -5.48
CA ILE A 57 3.66 -0.31 -6.18
C ILE A 57 3.15 0.43 -7.41
N LYS A 58 3.44 -0.10 -8.60
CA LYS A 58 2.94 0.40 -9.88
C LYS A 58 1.77 -0.49 -10.32
N VAL A 59 0.64 0.13 -10.61
CA VAL A 59 -0.51 -0.52 -11.24
C VAL A 59 -0.69 0.08 -12.63
N THR A 60 -0.69 -0.78 -13.64
CA THR A 60 -0.93 -0.39 -15.03
C THR A 60 -2.28 -0.95 -15.46
N ALA A 61 -3.12 -0.10 -16.05
CA ALA A 61 -4.39 -0.50 -16.65
C ALA A 61 -4.39 -0.11 -18.13
N SER A 62 -4.61 -1.09 -19.00
CA SER A 62 -4.61 -0.94 -20.46
C SER A 62 -5.87 -0.26 -20.97
N SER A 63 -5.79 0.33 -22.17
CA SER A 63 -6.96 0.73 -22.96
C SER A 63 -7.90 -0.44 -23.23
N ASP A 64 -7.34 -1.64 -23.35
CA ASP A 64 -8.07 -2.84 -23.77
C ASP A 64 -8.74 -3.57 -22.60
N TYR A 65 -8.54 -3.08 -21.36
CA TYR A 65 -9.31 -3.55 -20.22
C TYR A 65 -10.80 -3.26 -20.45
N GLU A 66 -11.67 -4.19 -20.06
CA GLU A 66 -13.12 -4.01 -20.12
C GLU A 66 -13.58 -3.00 -19.06
N TRP A 67 -13.43 -1.71 -19.36
CA TRP A 67 -13.77 -0.61 -18.46
C TRP A 67 -15.25 -0.56 -18.09
N GLY A 68 -16.11 -1.29 -18.79
CA GLY A 68 -17.56 -1.28 -18.58
C GLY A 68 -18.21 0.01 -19.07
N TYR A 69 -19.42 0.28 -18.59
CA TYR A 69 -20.16 1.49 -18.93
C TYR A 69 -19.81 2.64 -17.97
N ARG A 70 -20.35 3.83 -18.22
CA ARG A 70 -20.08 5.08 -17.46
C ARG A 70 -20.00 4.83 -15.94
N ASN A 71 -19.04 5.49 -15.29
CA ASN A 71 -18.77 5.42 -13.85
C ASN A 71 -18.19 4.10 -13.32
N HIS A 72 -17.93 3.11 -14.16
CA HIS A 72 -17.14 1.96 -13.75
C HIS A 72 -15.69 2.37 -13.50
N ALA A 73 -15.07 1.76 -12.49
CA ALA A 73 -13.69 2.00 -12.12
C ALA A 73 -13.08 0.75 -11.49
N LEU A 74 -11.77 0.72 -11.42
CA LEU A 74 -11.01 -0.19 -10.56
C LEU A 74 -10.64 0.53 -9.26
N ALA A 75 -10.63 -0.21 -8.16
CA ALA A 75 -10.00 0.20 -6.92
C ALA A 75 -8.80 -0.70 -6.66
N ALA A 76 -7.60 -0.11 -6.59
CA ALA A 76 -6.40 -0.79 -6.14
C ALA A 76 -6.20 -0.48 -4.66
N GLU A 77 -6.31 -1.48 -3.78
CA GLU A 77 -5.97 -1.39 -2.37
C GLU A 77 -4.62 -2.04 -2.10
N VAL A 78 -3.74 -1.33 -1.39
CA VAL A 78 -2.41 -1.84 -1.02
C VAL A 78 -2.35 -2.01 0.50
N LYS A 79 -2.06 -3.24 0.94
CA LYS A 79 -1.74 -3.61 2.31
C LYS A 79 -0.32 -4.14 2.38
N ILE A 80 0.47 -3.67 3.35
CA ILE A 80 1.85 -4.11 3.55
C ILE A 80 2.06 -4.41 5.03
N ASP A 81 2.66 -5.55 5.35
CA ASP A 81 2.86 -6.02 6.73
C ASP A 81 1.56 -6.01 7.57
N GLY A 82 0.42 -6.31 6.92
CA GLY A 82 -0.92 -6.28 7.51
C GLY A 82 -1.57 -4.89 7.60
N ASN A 83 -0.86 -3.82 7.21
CA ASN A 83 -1.34 -2.44 7.33
C ASN A 83 -1.84 -1.90 5.99
N ARG A 84 -3.02 -1.27 5.99
CA ARG A 84 -3.52 -0.53 4.82
C ARG A 84 -2.66 0.71 4.57
N ILE A 85 -2.01 0.76 3.41
CA ILE A 85 -1.07 1.83 3.03
C ILE A 85 -1.76 2.89 2.19
N SER A 86 -2.45 2.45 1.14
CA SER A 86 -3.09 3.34 0.18
C SER A 86 -4.24 2.64 -0.53
N SER A 87 -5.11 3.45 -1.11
CA SER A 87 -6.12 2.99 -2.05
C SER A 87 -6.23 4.00 -3.18
N LYS A 88 -6.29 3.51 -4.42
CA LYS A 88 -6.35 4.32 -5.62
C LYS A 88 -7.53 3.90 -6.48
N ARG A 89 -8.41 4.85 -6.77
CA ARG A 89 -9.41 4.71 -7.83
C ARG A 89 -8.75 4.94 -9.18
N ILE A 90 -8.97 4.02 -10.10
CA ILE A 90 -8.46 3.98 -11.47
C ILE A 90 -9.70 3.95 -12.38
N SER A 91 -9.93 5.01 -13.15
CA SER A 91 -11.14 5.19 -13.97
C SER A 91 -10.84 5.38 -15.46
N ALA A 92 -9.58 5.21 -15.84
CA ALA A 92 -9.10 5.35 -17.20
C ALA A 92 -7.77 4.58 -17.33
N PRO A 93 -7.36 4.24 -18.56
CA PRO A 93 -6.06 3.66 -18.84
C PRO A 93 -4.91 4.52 -18.32
N GLY A 94 -3.82 3.87 -17.94
CA GLY A 94 -2.59 4.54 -17.54
C GLY A 94 -1.82 3.80 -16.45
N GLU A 95 -0.78 4.46 -15.96
CA GLU A 95 0.09 3.98 -14.90
C GLU A 95 -0.14 4.75 -13.60
N PHE A 96 -0.27 4.01 -12.50
CA PHE A 96 -0.59 4.55 -11.20
C PHE A 96 0.42 4.06 -10.17
N THR A 97 1.26 4.97 -9.68
CA THR A 97 2.28 4.66 -8.68
C THR A 97 1.81 5.00 -7.27
N MET A 98 1.97 4.03 -6.37
CA MET A 98 1.70 4.14 -4.94
C MET A 98 3.01 3.87 -4.19
N ASP A 99 3.66 4.95 -3.79
CA ASP A 99 5.03 5.00 -3.27
C ASP A 99 5.08 5.40 -1.77
N GLY A 100 3.93 5.45 -1.10
CA GLY A 100 3.85 5.92 0.27
C GLY A 100 2.45 6.11 0.81
N LYS A 101 2.38 6.37 2.12
CA LYS A 101 1.14 6.70 2.84
C LYS A 101 1.09 8.16 3.22
N LYS A 102 -0.11 8.74 3.19
CA LYS A 102 -0.38 10.06 3.78
C LYS A 102 -0.84 9.87 5.21
N ALA A 103 -0.19 10.51 6.15
CA ALA A 103 -0.55 10.45 7.56
C ALA A 103 -0.38 11.83 8.21
N PHE A 104 -1.16 12.09 9.24
CA PHE A 104 -1.03 13.30 10.04
C PHE A 104 0.19 13.17 10.96
N CYS A 105 1.06 14.17 10.94
CA CYS A 105 2.21 14.25 11.82
C CYS A 105 1.89 15.21 12.96
N GLU A 106 1.75 14.67 14.17
CA GLU A 106 1.40 15.45 15.37
C GLU A 106 2.47 16.48 15.72
N GLN A 107 3.76 16.14 15.60
CA GLN A 107 4.86 17.05 15.90
C GLN A 107 4.84 18.32 15.05
N SER A 108 4.52 18.18 13.76
CA SER A 108 4.46 19.33 12.83
C SER A 108 3.05 19.86 12.58
N GLN A 109 2.02 19.27 13.22
CA GLN A 109 0.59 19.57 13.01
C GLN A 109 0.18 19.62 11.53
N ASN A 110 0.76 18.76 10.69
CA ASN A 110 0.60 18.81 9.24
C ASN A 110 0.53 17.42 8.62
N TRP A 111 -0.15 17.30 7.47
CA TRP A 111 -0.15 16.07 6.68
C TRP A 111 1.19 15.89 5.98
N LYS A 112 1.77 14.70 6.15
CA LYS A 112 3.03 14.32 5.50
C LYS A 112 2.84 13.07 4.66
N LYS A 113 3.66 12.96 3.61
CA LYS A 113 3.79 11.75 2.80
C LYS A 113 5.02 10.99 3.29
N TYR A 114 4.81 9.74 3.68
CA TYR A 114 5.87 8.85 4.10
C TYR A 114 6.12 7.82 3.01
N LYS A 115 7.35 7.78 2.49
CA LYS A 115 7.75 6.85 1.43
C LYS A 115 7.95 5.45 2.01
N LEU A 116 7.71 4.43 1.19
CA LEU A 116 7.96 3.04 1.55
C LEU A 116 9.45 2.72 1.41
N THR A 117 10.01 2.07 2.42
CA THR A 117 11.39 1.57 2.46
C THR A 117 11.42 0.19 3.08
N PHE A 118 12.28 -0.69 2.57
CA PHE A 118 12.59 -1.92 3.29
C PHE A 118 13.39 -1.60 4.54
N SER A 119 13.14 -2.37 5.61
CA SER A 119 13.81 -2.24 6.89
C SER A 119 14.16 -3.62 7.39
N SER A 120 15.41 -3.79 7.81
CA SER A 120 15.88 -5.05 8.36
C SER A 120 15.11 -5.40 9.64
N VAL A 121 14.85 -6.69 9.81
CA VAL A 121 14.18 -7.26 10.99
C VAL A 121 15.26 -7.72 11.96
N SER A 122 15.10 -7.39 13.25
CA SER A 122 15.97 -7.89 14.32
C SER A 122 15.20 -8.81 15.25
N THR A 123 15.93 -9.75 15.85
CA THR A 123 15.39 -10.65 16.87
C THR A 123 15.88 -10.25 18.25
N ILE A 124 15.04 -10.52 19.24
CA ILE A 124 15.40 -10.38 20.65
C ILE A 124 15.07 -11.67 21.42
N GLU A 125 15.82 -11.89 22.49
CA GLU A 125 15.51 -12.91 23.50
C GLU A 125 14.63 -12.31 24.58
N ASP A 126 13.43 -12.84 24.74
CA ASP A 126 12.47 -12.46 25.78
C ASP A 126 11.50 -13.65 25.99
N ASN A 127 10.92 -13.77 27.18
CA ASN A 127 10.10 -14.89 27.62
C ASN A 127 8.66 -14.49 28.01
N HIS A 128 8.21 -13.26 27.69
CA HIS A 128 6.84 -12.85 27.93
C HIS A 128 5.84 -13.51 26.94
N PRO A 129 4.90 -14.35 27.41
CA PRO A 129 4.01 -15.12 26.52
C PRO A 129 3.03 -14.23 25.73
N GLU A 130 2.55 -13.12 26.31
CA GLU A 130 1.66 -12.18 25.60
C GLU A 130 2.35 -11.52 24.39
N ARG A 131 3.66 -11.28 24.50
CA ARG A 131 4.46 -10.75 23.39
C ARG A 131 4.62 -11.80 22.30
N LEU A 132 4.83 -13.05 22.68
CA LEU A 132 4.97 -14.16 21.73
C LEU A 132 3.73 -14.30 20.84
N GLU A 133 2.54 -14.26 21.42
CA GLU A 133 1.30 -14.36 20.63
C GLU A 133 1.14 -13.18 19.65
N ARG A 134 1.40 -11.96 20.11
CA ARG A 134 1.36 -10.75 19.27
C ARG A 134 2.39 -10.80 18.13
N ASP A 135 3.61 -11.23 18.44
CA ASP A 135 4.70 -11.32 17.48
C ASP A 135 4.41 -12.43 16.45
N LEU A 136 3.89 -13.59 16.88
CA LEU A 136 3.47 -14.66 15.96
C LEU A 136 2.43 -14.16 14.94
N GLU A 137 1.44 -13.39 15.39
CA GLU A 137 0.42 -12.83 14.48
C GLU A 137 1.02 -11.77 13.54
N ALA A 138 1.85 -10.88 14.07
CA ALA A 138 2.53 -9.86 13.27
C ALA A 138 3.44 -10.46 12.19
N VAL A 139 4.18 -11.53 12.51
CA VAL A 139 5.12 -12.19 11.61
C VAL A 139 4.39 -12.98 10.52
N LYS A 140 3.10 -13.32 10.67
CA LYS A 140 2.32 -13.91 9.55
C LYS A 140 2.14 -12.94 8.38
N GLN A 141 2.10 -11.64 8.69
CA GLN A 141 1.88 -10.60 7.69
C GLN A 141 3.18 -9.93 7.25
N LEU A 142 4.26 -10.10 8.00
CA LEU A 142 5.55 -9.46 7.75
C LEU A 142 6.13 -9.88 6.40
N GLY A 143 6.64 -8.91 5.64
CA GLY A 143 7.18 -9.12 4.30
C GLY A 143 6.11 -9.23 3.21
N LEU A 144 4.81 -9.27 3.56
CA LEU A 144 3.74 -9.41 2.58
C LEU A 144 3.32 -8.05 2.02
N ILE A 145 3.46 -7.90 0.70
CA ILE A 145 2.85 -6.82 -0.09
C ILE A 145 1.60 -7.39 -0.78
N ARG A 146 0.42 -7.03 -0.28
CA ARG A 146 -0.87 -7.45 -0.85
C ARG A 146 -1.49 -6.31 -1.64
N VAL A 147 -1.78 -6.55 -2.91
CA VAL A 147 -2.51 -5.63 -3.78
C VAL A 147 -3.83 -6.29 -4.17
N THR A 148 -4.93 -5.69 -3.77
CA THR A 148 -6.28 -6.16 -4.11
C THR A 148 -6.86 -5.23 -5.17
N ILE A 149 -7.34 -5.81 -6.27
CA ILE A 149 -8.02 -5.09 -7.34
C ILE A 149 -9.51 -5.43 -7.31
N GLU A 150 -10.34 -4.42 -7.15
CA GLU A 150 -11.80 -4.56 -7.11
C GLU A 150 -12.45 -3.76 -8.24
N ARG A 151 -13.52 -4.31 -8.85
CA ARG A 151 -14.36 -3.58 -9.80
C ARG A 151 -15.43 -2.80 -9.04
N TRP A 152 -15.54 -1.50 -9.31
CA TRP A 152 -16.43 -0.58 -8.62
C TRP A 152 -17.35 0.15 -9.61
N ILE A 153 -18.56 0.46 -9.18
CA ILE A 153 -19.45 1.43 -9.83
C ILE A 153 -19.45 2.68 -8.97
N VAL A 154 -18.98 3.80 -9.51
CA VAL A 154 -18.87 5.07 -8.79
C VAL A 154 -20.22 5.76 -8.79
N ILE A 155 -20.84 5.84 -7.62
CA ILE A 155 -22.07 6.59 -7.40
C ILE A 155 -21.69 8.02 -6.96
N PRO A 156 -22.33 9.08 -7.49
CA PRO A 156 -22.09 10.45 -7.02
C PRO A 156 -22.29 10.56 -5.51
N GLN A 157 -21.29 11.08 -4.79
CA GLN A 157 -21.42 11.33 -3.35
C GLN A 157 -22.22 12.62 -3.11
N SER A 158 -23.25 12.54 -2.25
CA SER A 158 -24.03 13.71 -1.82
C SER A 158 -23.34 14.56 -0.74
N ALA A 159 -22.29 14.06 -0.09
CA ALA A 159 -21.50 14.82 0.90
C ALA A 159 -20.08 14.26 1.07
N PRO A 160 -19.07 15.11 1.34
CA PRO A 160 -17.73 14.65 1.67
C PRO A 160 -17.73 13.87 2.99
N ARG A 161 -17.16 12.67 2.99
CA ARG A 161 -16.96 11.89 4.22
C ARG A 161 -15.90 12.58 5.11
N PRO A 162 -16.06 12.59 6.44
CA PRO A 162 -15.03 13.10 7.34
C PRO A 162 -13.73 12.31 7.13
N ARG A 163 -12.62 13.02 6.92
CA ARG A 163 -11.30 12.39 6.83
C ARG A 163 -10.90 11.90 8.22
N SER A 164 -10.79 10.59 8.40
CA SER A 164 -10.20 10.03 9.62
C SER A 164 -8.74 10.47 9.74
N ARG A 165 -8.33 10.93 10.93
CA ARG A 165 -6.94 11.28 11.24
C ARG A 165 -6.17 9.98 11.48
N SER A 166 -5.61 9.41 10.42
CA SER A 166 -4.58 8.38 10.56
C SER A 166 -3.29 9.03 11.07
N VAL A 167 -2.89 8.69 12.29
CA VAL A 167 -1.63 9.12 12.88
C VAL A 167 -0.52 8.16 12.44
N HIS A 168 0.63 8.72 12.05
CA HIS A 168 1.80 7.92 11.74
C HIS A 168 2.40 7.34 13.02
N LYS A 169 2.41 6.01 13.14
CA LYS A 169 3.22 5.30 14.15
C LYS A 169 4.40 4.63 13.45
N ALA A 170 5.62 4.98 13.86
CA ALA A 170 6.80 4.24 13.45
C ALA A 170 6.72 2.84 14.07
N ARG A 171 6.91 1.80 13.26
CA ARG A 171 6.94 0.43 13.73
C ARG A 171 8.41 0.03 13.90
N LYS A 172 8.75 -0.53 15.06
CA LYS A 172 10.02 -1.24 15.25
C LYS A 172 9.84 -2.67 14.77
N PHE A 173 10.81 -3.18 14.03
CA PHE A 173 10.83 -4.57 13.54
C PHE A 173 11.70 -5.45 14.45
N GLU A 174 11.40 -5.42 15.75
CA GLU A 174 12.05 -6.22 16.78
C GLU A 174 11.08 -7.32 17.23
N PHE A 175 11.36 -8.57 16.86
CA PHE A 175 10.49 -9.71 17.18
C PHE A 175 11.21 -10.72 18.09
N LEU A 176 10.43 -11.49 18.84
CA LEU A 176 10.97 -12.65 19.56
C LEU A 176 11.59 -13.65 18.58
N GLU A 177 12.80 -14.13 18.86
CA GLU A 177 13.47 -15.15 18.04
C GLU A 177 12.56 -16.40 17.83
N LYS A 178 11.87 -16.82 18.90
CA LYS A 178 10.90 -17.92 18.87
C LYS A 178 9.77 -17.71 17.85
N SER A 179 9.37 -16.46 17.59
CA SER A 179 8.30 -16.14 16.62
C SER A 179 8.77 -16.14 15.16
N MET A 180 10.08 -15.98 14.94
CA MET A 180 10.72 -15.94 13.63
C MET A 180 11.23 -17.32 13.18
N LYS A 181 11.35 -18.28 14.10
CA LYS A 181 11.91 -19.61 13.82
C LYS A 181 11.17 -20.31 12.68
N GLY A 182 11.92 -20.75 11.67
CA GLY A 182 11.38 -21.42 10.49
C GLY A 182 10.84 -20.48 9.41
N LYS A 183 10.97 -19.15 9.57
CA LYS A 183 10.55 -18.17 8.56
C LYS A 183 11.76 -17.50 7.92
N ALA A 184 11.85 -17.57 6.60
CA ALA A 184 12.89 -16.90 5.82
C ALA A 184 12.51 -15.43 5.52
N ILE A 185 12.22 -14.63 6.55
CA ILE A 185 11.85 -13.22 6.41
C ILE A 185 12.92 -12.35 7.06
N SER A 186 13.62 -11.56 6.26
CA SER A 186 14.69 -10.65 6.71
C SER A 186 14.25 -9.19 6.82
N HIS A 187 13.14 -8.82 6.16
CA HIS A 187 12.72 -7.43 6.00
C HIS A 187 11.24 -7.21 6.28
N GLY A 188 10.94 -6.04 6.85
CA GLY A 188 9.62 -5.42 6.86
C GLY A 188 9.64 -4.08 6.14
N THR A 189 8.55 -3.31 6.27
CA THR A 189 8.40 -2.00 5.63
C THR A 189 8.42 -0.86 6.65
N SER A 190 9.46 -0.04 6.58
CA SER A 190 9.52 1.23 7.31
C SER A 190 8.99 2.38 6.46
N TRP A 191 8.91 3.55 7.09
CA TRP A 191 8.32 4.74 6.50
C TRP A 191 9.16 5.96 6.83
N VAL A 192 9.85 6.47 5.81
CA VAL A 192 10.64 7.69 5.95
C VAL A 192 9.84 8.90 5.52
N ASN A 193 9.84 9.93 6.37
CA ASN A 193 9.25 11.22 6.05
C ASN A 193 9.95 11.79 4.81
N HIS A 194 9.19 12.09 3.77
CA HIS A 194 9.71 12.85 2.65
C HIS A 194 9.51 14.34 2.93
N HIS A 195 10.58 15.13 3.00
CA HIS A 195 10.46 16.59 3.08
C HIS A 195 9.55 17.12 1.95
N PRO A 196 8.69 18.10 2.24
CA PRO A 196 7.57 18.40 1.36
C PRO A 196 8.05 19.09 0.08
N PHE A 197 7.69 18.49 -1.07
CA PHE A 197 7.18 19.32 -2.15
C PHE A 197 5.79 19.79 -1.69
N PHE A 198 5.59 21.11 -1.66
CA PHE A 198 4.32 21.72 -1.27
C PHE A 198 3.18 21.16 -2.14
N PHE A 199 2.22 20.47 -1.53
CA PHE A 199 0.97 20.16 -2.20
C PHE A 199 0.16 21.45 -2.30
N ARG A 200 -0.10 21.91 -3.52
CA ARG A 200 -1.14 22.92 -3.78
C ARG A 200 -2.48 22.22 -3.55
N ASP A 201 -3.10 22.48 -2.41
CA ASP A 201 -4.49 22.07 -2.18
C ASP A 201 -5.38 22.88 -3.14
N ASN A 202 -5.87 22.24 -4.20
CA ASN A 202 -6.95 22.77 -5.04
C ASN A 202 -8.31 22.64 -4.33
N THR A 203 -8.39 23.09 -3.08
CA THR A 203 -9.69 23.43 -2.50
C THR A 203 -10.04 24.81 -3.00
N THR A 204 -10.78 24.86 -4.11
CA THR A 204 -11.54 26.03 -4.53
C THR A 204 -12.48 26.40 -3.39
N THR A 205 -12.02 27.28 -2.51
CA THR A 205 -12.91 27.99 -1.58
C THR A 205 -13.65 29.00 -2.43
N ASN A 206 -14.95 28.76 -2.56
CA ASN A 206 -15.92 29.70 -3.09
C ASN A 206 -15.93 30.93 -2.16
N LYS A 207 -15.00 31.86 -2.37
CA LYS A 207 -15.02 33.17 -1.73
C LYS A 207 -16.08 33.99 -2.45
N LYS A 208 -17.19 34.24 -1.74
CA LYS A 208 -18.17 35.27 -2.05
C LYS A 208 -17.43 36.55 -2.47
N ASN A 209 -17.74 37.07 -3.64
CA ASN A 209 -17.33 38.41 -4.06
C ASN A 209 -17.87 39.42 -3.03
N PRO A 210 -17.04 40.26 -2.41
CA PRO A 210 -17.55 41.49 -1.83
C PRO A 210 -17.81 42.48 -2.97
N VAL A 211 -19.06 42.91 -3.05
CA VAL A 211 -19.48 44.11 -3.79
C VAL A 211 -18.64 45.27 -3.26
N GLN A 212 -17.88 45.92 -4.15
CA GLN A 212 -17.36 47.26 -3.89
C GLN A 212 -17.99 48.21 -4.88
N THR A 213 -18.95 48.98 -4.35
CA THR A 213 -19.41 50.24 -4.91
C THR A 213 -18.24 51.23 -4.84
N ILE A 214 -17.95 51.91 -5.95
CA ILE A 214 -17.18 53.16 -5.92
C ILE A 214 -17.97 54.18 -6.74
N THR A 215 -18.12 55.35 -6.12
CA THR A 215 -18.83 56.57 -6.52
C THR A 215 -18.39 57.13 -7.86
#